data_AF-A0A1R2B3A0-F1
#
_entry.id   AF-A0A1R2B3A0-F1
#
_cell.length_a   1.000
_cell.length_b   1.000
_cell.length_c   1.000
_cell.angle_alpha   90.00
_cell.angle_beta   90.00
_cell.angle_gamma   90.00
#
_symmetry.space_group_name_H-M   'P 1'
#
loop_
_entity.id
_entity.type
_entity.pdbx_description
1 polymer ?
#
loop_
_entity_poly.entity_id
_entity_poly.type
_entity_poly.pdbx_seq_one_letter_code
_entity_poly.pdbx_strand_id
1 'polypeptide(L)'
;MKDTISVLGNEIHDQIIQELQLRGIPLIPVLKLNIIQQVNEEPVILDQNDIQRLFSFFGEILHVSTKHQEAIVHFKTIEAAYFAQKTLHNKQIEESSLILEVSWNSLLPLTKSLYPSKADSQTDNSFKYTCKYEILIKNSSDFQVSRRIIGPKGKNMKKIIENCLKKLDSKRLDSVKLRLRGLGSGFKEGPFNEESNEPLHLCVSSKDYEVFAVACAEAEKLISNVYTEYDNFLKKHGFQPARLCITTM
;
A
#
# COMPACT_ATOMS: atom_id res chain seq x y z
N MET A 1 -19.08 17.73 26.66
CA MET A 1 -19.73 16.53 26.07
C MET A 1 -19.09 16.12 24.75
N LYS A 2 -18.76 17.04 23.83
CA LYS A 2 -17.95 16.73 22.63
C LYS A 2 -16.52 16.27 22.96
N ASP A 3 -15.89 16.87 23.98
CA ASP A 3 -14.51 16.56 24.35
C ASP A 3 -14.31 15.17 24.98
N THR A 4 -15.34 14.65 25.67
CA THR A 4 -15.28 13.32 26.30
C THR A 4 -15.40 12.20 25.26
N ILE A 5 -16.19 12.41 24.20
CA ILE A 5 -16.35 11.44 23.09
C ILE A 5 -15.07 11.36 22.24
N SER A 6 -14.39 12.49 22.01
CA SER A 6 -13.10 12.50 21.29
C SER A 6 -11.97 11.84 22.07
N VAL A 7 -11.95 11.95 23.41
CA VAL A 7 -10.94 11.30 24.25
C VAL A 7 -11.12 9.78 24.26
N LEU A 8 -12.36 9.29 24.41
CA LEU A 8 -12.68 7.86 24.34
C LEU A 8 -12.39 7.24 22.96
N GLY A 9 -12.62 7.99 21.87
CA GLY A 9 -12.30 7.53 20.52
C GLY A 9 -10.79 7.34 20.30
N ASN A 10 -9.97 8.20 20.89
CA ASN A 10 -8.51 8.11 20.77
C ASN A 10 -7.94 6.93 21.59
N GLU A 11 -8.50 6.65 22.77
CA GLU A 11 -8.06 5.50 23.58
C GLU A 11 -8.31 4.15 22.89
N ILE A 12 -9.47 3.98 22.26
CA ILE A 12 -9.81 2.76 21.52
C ILE A 12 -8.91 2.61 20.29
N HIS A 13 -8.66 3.71 19.57
CA HIS A 13 -7.75 3.73 18.42
C HIS A 13 -6.35 3.24 18.80
N ASP A 14 -5.78 3.81 19.87
CA ASP A 14 -4.43 3.47 20.34
C ASP A 14 -4.34 2.01 20.80
N GLN A 15 -5.38 1.50 21.47
CA GLN A 15 -5.45 0.08 21.88
C GLN A 15 -5.49 -0.86 20.67
N ILE A 16 -6.30 -0.53 19.65
CA ILE A 16 -6.38 -1.32 18.41
C ILE A 16 -5.02 -1.35 17.72
N ILE A 17 -4.35 -0.20 17.60
CA ILE A 17 -3.01 -0.12 16.99
C ILE A 17 -2.01 -0.99 17.74
N GLN A 18 -1.96 -0.89 19.06
CA GLN A 18 -1.04 -1.69 19.89
C GLN A 18 -1.30 -3.19 19.71
N GLU A 19 -2.57 -3.63 19.73
CA GLU A 19 -2.91 -5.04 19.53
C GLU A 19 -2.47 -5.56 18.15
N LEU A 20 -2.72 -4.80 17.08
CA LEU A 20 -2.36 -5.20 15.72
C LEU A 20 -0.84 -5.28 15.56
N GLN A 21 -0.11 -4.30 16.11
CA GLN A 21 1.36 -4.30 16.10
C GLN A 21 1.95 -5.48 16.86
N LEU A 22 1.43 -5.81 18.04
CA LEU A 22 1.87 -6.97 18.83
C LEU A 22 1.69 -8.29 18.07
N ARG A 23 0.67 -8.37 17.21
CA ARG A 23 0.39 -9.54 16.37
C ARG A 23 1.14 -9.53 15.02
N GLY A 24 1.96 -8.51 14.76
CA GLY A 24 2.66 -8.34 13.48
C GLY A 24 1.72 -8.08 12.30
N ILE A 25 0.50 -7.61 12.56
CA ILE A 25 -0.49 -7.30 11.54
C ILE A 25 -0.22 -5.89 11.03
N PRO A 26 -0.15 -5.68 9.70
CA PRO A 26 0.06 -4.34 9.17
C PRO A 26 -1.14 -3.44 9.50
N LEU A 27 -0.87 -2.17 9.82
CA LEU A 27 -1.88 -1.16 10.13
C LEU A 27 -2.59 -0.65 8.87
N ILE A 28 -3.13 -1.59 8.09
CA ILE A 28 -3.77 -1.34 6.82
C ILE A 28 -5.22 -1.83 6.94
N PRO A 29 -6.20 -0.96 6.68
CA PRO A 29 -7.62 -1.26 6.89
C PRO A 29 -8.19 -2.13 5.77
N VAL A 30 -7.52 -3.22 5.42
CA VAL A 30 -7.89 -4.11 4.31
C VAL A 30 -8.06 -5.53 4.81
N LEU A 31 -9.26 -6.07 4.58
CA LEU A 31 -9.61 -7.43 4.95
C LEU A 31 -9.78 -8.29 3.71
N LYS A 32 -9.42 -9.56 3.85
CA LYS A 32 -9.74 -10.64 2.92
C LYS A 32 -10.86 -11.47 3.52
N LEU A 33 -11.96 -11.62 2.79
CA LEU A 33 -13.06 -12.51 3.11
C LEU A 33 -12.96 -13.75 2.22
N ASN A 34 -13.00 -14.93 2.84
CA ASN A 34 -13.26 -16.21 2.17
C ASN A 34 -14.55 -16.81 2.70
N ILE A 35 -15.28 -17.54 1.86
CA ILE A 35 -16.39 -18.39 2.30
C ILE A 35 -15.92 -19.84 2.35
N ILE A 36 -16.07 -20.46 3.51
CA ILE A 36 -15.86 -21.89 3.69
C ILE A 36 -17.25 -22.56 3.72
N GLN A 37 -17.49 -23.47 2.77
CA GLN A 37 -18.73 -24.24 2.68
C GLN A 37 -18.51 -25.64 3.23
N GLN A 38 -19.37 -26.10 4.13
CA GLN A 38 -19.22 -27.40 4.80
C GLN A 38 -19.80 -28.57 3.98
N VAL A 39 -20.53 -28.30 2.90
CA VAL A 39 -21.21 -29.31 2.07
C VAL A 39 -20.72 -29.21 0.61
N ASN A 40 -20.67 -30.33 -0.11
CA ASN A 40 -20.37 -30.39 -1.56
C ASN A 40 -21.54 -29.83 -2.39
N GLU A 41 -21.80 -28.54 -2.24
CA GLU A 41 -22.75 -27.78 -3.05
C GLU A 41 -22.00 -26.89 -4.05
N GLU A 42 -22.76 -26.26 -4.95
CA GLU A 42 -22.23 -25.29 -5.90
C GLU A 42 -21.46 -24.16 -5.17
N PRO A 43 -20.31 -23.71 -5.70
CA PRO A 43 -19.49 -22.69 -5.08
C PRO A 43 -20.26 -21.37 -4.95
N VAL A 44 -20.31 -20.83 -3.73
CA VAL A 44 -20.99 -19.56 -3.46
C VAL A 44 -20.32 -18.41 -4.20
N ILE A 45 -21.09 -17.73 -5.04
CA ILE A 45 -20.64 -16.52 -5.73
C ILE A 45 -20.87 -15.33 -4.81
N LEU A 46 -19.80 -14.64 -4.47
CA LEU A 46 -19.84 -13.43 -3.68
C LEU A 46 -20.28 -12.22 -4.52
N ASP A 47 -21.50 -11.72 -4.28
CA ASP A 47 -21.93 -10.43 -4.85
C ASP A 47 -21.21 -9.28 -4.13
N GLN A 48 -20.59 -8.42 -4.93
CA GLN A 48 -19.93 -7.21 -4.48
C GLN A 48 -20.89 -6.28 -3.71
N ASN A 49 -22.16 -6.18 -4.13
CA ASN A 49 -23.14 -5.30 -3.47
C ASN A 49 -23.49 -5.81 -2.06
N ASP A 50 -23.64 -7.12 -1.91
CA ASP A 50 -23.97 -7.73 -0.62
C ASP A 50 -22.81 -7.60 0.37
N ILE A 51 -21.58 -7.79 -0.10
CA ILE A 51 -20.38 -7.54 0.72
C ILE A 51 -20.30 -6.07 1.11
N GLN A 52 -20.51 -5.15 0.16
CA GLN A 52 -20.46 -3.73 0.46
C GLN A 52 -21.49 -3.36 1.54
N ARG A 53 -22.73 -3.87 1.44
CA ARG A 53 -23.76 -3.69 2.47
C ARG A 53 -23.32 -4.26 3.80
N LEU A 54 -22.89 -5.52 3.84
CA LEU A 54 -22.46 -6.21 5.06
C LEU A 54 -21.32 -5.47 5.78
N PHE A 55 -20.28 -5.06 5.05
CA PHE A 55 -19.11 -4.43 5.65
C PHE A 55 -19.35 -2.95 5.96
N SER A 56 -20.26 -2.28 5.25
CA SER A 56 -20.61 -0.86 5.55
C SER A 56 -21.21 -0.63 6.93
N PHE A 57 -21.74 -1.68 7.59
CA PHE A 57 -22.18 -1.60 8.99
C PHE A 57 -21.07 -1.25 9.97
N PHE A 58 -19.81 -1.55 9.62
CA PHE A 58 -18.66 -1.33 10.49
C PHE A 58 -17.94 -0.01 10.20
N GLY A 59 -18.17 0.59 9.03
CA GLY A 59 -17.60 1.87 8.65
C GLY A 59 -17.62 2.13 7.14
N GLU A 60 -17.06 3.28 6.75
CA GLU A 60 -17.01 3.68 5.34
C GLU A 60 -16.11 2.74 4.53
N ILE A 61 -16.69 2.12 3.50
CA ILE A 61 -16.00 1.26 2.55
C ILE A 61 -15.49 2.09 1.38
N LEU A 62 -14.19 2.04 1.15
CA LEU A 62 -13.54 2.68 0.01
C LEU A 62 -13.68 1.85 -1.25
N HIS A 63 -13.52 0.53 -1.13
CA HIS A 63 -13.54 -0.38 -2.27
C HIS A 63 -13.85 -1.82 -1.84
N VAL A 64 -14.53 -2.55 -2.72
CA VAL A 64 -14.72 -3.99 -2.63
C VAL A 64 -14.34 -4.58 -3.98
N SER A 65 -13.52 -5.63 -3.97
CA SER A 65 -13.25 -6.44 -5.16
C SER A 65 -13.55 -7.90 -4.86
N THR A 66 -14.26 -8.58 -5.75
CA THR A 66 -14.61 -10.00 -5.61
C THR A 66 -13.94 -10.84 -6.70
N LYS A 67 -13.46 -12.02 -6.34
CA LYS A 67 -12.88 -13.02 -7.25
C LYS A 67 -13.28 -14.41 -6.76
N HIS A 68 -14.23 -15.04 -7.44
CA HIS A 68 -14.81 -16.34 -7.05
C HIS A 68 -15.38 -16.32 -5.62
N GLN A 69 -14.75 -17.06 -4.69
CA GLN A 69 -15.14 -17.17 -3.27
C GLN A 69 -14.33 -16.25 -2.35
N GLU A 70 -13.47 -15.41 -2.94
CA GLU A 70 -12.66 -14.45 -2.20
C GLU A 70 -13.16 -13.03 -2.47
N ALA A 71 -13.11 -12.20 -1.44
CA ALA A 71 -13.31 -10.77 -1.58
C ALA A 71 -12.28 -9.98 -0.77
N ILE A 72 -11.91 -8.83 -1.30
CA ILE A 72 -11.04 -7.87 -0.62
C ILE A 72 -11.86 -6.63 -0.32
N VAL A 73 -11.87 -6.22 0.94
CA VAL A 73 -12.64 -5.10 1.45
C VAL A 73 -11.69 -4.05 1.99
N HIS A 74 -11.76 -2.84 1.44
CA HIS A 74 -10.97 -1.69 1.85
C HIS A 74 -11.82 -0.74 2.69
N PHE A 75 -11.50 -0.62 3.97
CA PHE A 75 -12.10 0.36 4.86
C PHE A 75 -11.33 1.68 4.81
N LYS A 76 -12.04 2.77 5.14
CA LYS A 76 -11.42 4.07 5.35
C LYS A 76 -10.57 4.14 6.61
N THR A 77 -10.96 3.39 7.65
CA THR A 77 -10.36 3.45 8.98
C THR A 77 -9.99 2.05 9.48
N ILE A 78 -8.94 1.97 10.31
CA ILE A 78 -8.42 0.69 10.83
C ILE A 78 -9.37 0.08 11.87
N GLU A 79 -10.09 0.93 12.58
CA GLU A 79 -11.09 0.57 13.58
C GLU A 79 -12.26 -0.14 12.92
N ALA A 80 -12.73 0.36 11.77
CA ALA A 80 -13.81 -0.27 11.04
C ALA A 80 -13.41 -1.67 10.53
N ALA A 81 -12.19 -1.79 9.98
CA ALA A 81 -11.63 -3.08 9.61
C ALA A 81 -11.46 -4.01 10.82
N TYR A 82 -10.98 -3.49 11.95
CA TYR A 82 -10.80 -4.25 13.18
C TYR A 82 -12.12 -4.81 13.70
N PHE A 83 -13.15 -3.98 13.83
CA PHE A 83 -14.46 -4.43 14.30
C PHE A 83 -15.14 -5.39 13.33
N ALA A 84 -15.02 -5.14 12.02
CA ALA A 84 -15.51 -6.06 11.00
C ALA A 84 -14.83 -7.43 11.12
N GLN A 85 -13.50 -7.46 11.25
CA GLN A 85 -12.75 -8.70 11.41
C GLN A 85 -13.16 -9.45 12.67
N LYS A 86 -13.21 -8.78 13.84
CA LYS A 86 -13.60 -9.40 15.11
C LYS A 86 -15.04 -9.93 15.11
N THR A 87 -15.95 -9.27 14.40
CA THR A 87 -17.38 -9.60 14.40
C THR A 87 -17.75 -10.66 13.37
N LEU A 88 -17.09 -10.65 12.21
CA LEU A 88 -17.45 -11.51 11.08
C LEU A 88 -16.57 -12.76 10.98
N HIS A 89 -15.34 -12.74 11.48
CA HIS A 89 -14.45 -13.90 11.39
C HIS A 89 -15.03 -15.10 12.15
N ASN A 90 -15.06 -16.25 11.48
CA ASN A 90 -15.67 -17.51 11.93
C ASN A 90 -17.18 -17.43 12.22
N LYS A 91 -17.86 -16.44 11.66
CA LYS A 91 -19.31 -16.35 11.79
C LYS A 91 -19.97 -17.34 10.83
N GLN A 92 -20.80 -18.22 11.38
CA GLN A 92 -21.63 -19.13 10.61
C GLN A 92 -22.92 -18.43 10.18
N ILE A 93 -23.31 -18.63 8.93
CA ILE A 93 -24.62 -18.21 8.43
C ILE A 93 -25.61 -19.35 8.70
N GLU A 94 -26.56 -19.09 9.60
CA GLU A 94 -27.47 -20.10 10.17
C GLU A 94 -28.25 -20.90 9.12
N GLU A 95 -28.55 -20.29 7.98
CA GLU A 95 -29.39 -20.87 6.93
C GLU A 95 -28.61 -21.59 5.82
N SER A 96 -27.27 -21.52 5.79
CA SER A 96 -26.49 -21.95 4.60
C SER A 96 -25.23 -22.78 4.88
N SER A 97 -24.95 -23.20 6.11
CA SER A 97 -23.72 -23.96 6.45
C SER A 97 -22.41 -23.31 5.94
N LEU A 98 -22.45 -21.98 5.76
CA LEU A 98 -21.33 -21.17 5.32
C LEU A 98 -20.64 -20.57 6.53
N ILE A 99 -19.32 -20.58 6.53
CA ILE A 99 -18.48 -19.89 7.52
C ILE A 99 -17.76 -18.76 6.81
N LEU A 100 -17.87 -17.56 7.38
CA LEU A 100 -17.12 -16.38 6.94
C LEU A 100 -15.72 -16.42 7.56
N GLU A 101 -14.70 -16.61 6.73
CA GLU A 101 -13.32 -16.46 7.16
C GLU A 101 -12.81 -15.06 6.79
N VAL A 102 -12.78 -14.16 7.77
CA VAL A 102 -12.28 -12.79 7.58
C VAL A 102 -10.87 -12.67 8.16
N SER A 103 -9.90 -12.45 7.30
CA SER A 103 -8.48 -12.32 7.65
C SER A 103 -7.94 -10.95 7.25
N TRP A 104 -6.87 -10.50 7.90
CA TRP A 104 -6.15 -9.32 7.46
C TRP A 104 -5.40 -9.63 6.16
N ASN A 105 -5.51 -8.74 5.18
CA ASN A 105 -4.75 -8.92 3.95
C ASN A 105 -3.28 -8.55 4.21
N SER A 106 -2.42 -9.54 4.43
CA SER A 106 -1.01 -9.35 4.76
C SER A 106 -0.09 -9.23 3.53
N LEU A 107 -0.63 -9.39 2.31
CA LEU A 107 0.13 -9.27 1.05
C LEU A 107 0.44 -7.81 0.66
N LEU A 108 0.37 -6.89 1.61
CA LEU A 108 0.55 -5.47 1.41
C LEU A 108 2.02 -5.08 1.68
N PRO A 109 2.68 -4.32 0.78
CA PRO A 109 3.99 -3.74 1.03
C PRO A 109 3.92 -2.82 2.26
N LEU A 110 4.78 -3.10 3.23
CA LEU A 110 4.91 -2.40 4.49
C LEU A 110 5.50 -0.99 4.27
N THR A 111 4.72 -0.01 3.80
CA THR A 111 5.10 1.42 3.92
C THR A 111 3.90 2.34 4.09
N LYS A 112 4.07 3.36 4.95
CA LYS A 112 3.09 4.44 5.17
C LYS A 112 2.63 5.04 3.84
N SER A 113 1.30 5.03 3.65
CA SER A 113 0.51 5.76 2.65
C SER A 113 -0.31 4.92 1.68
N LEU A 114 -0.85 3.76 2.08
CA LEU A 114 -1.96 3.10 1.37
C LEU A 114 -3.30 3.87 1.39
N TYR A 115 -3.28 5.16 1.75
CA TYR A 115 -4.45 6.02 1.71
C TYR A 115 -4.74 6.45 0.26
N PRO A 116 -6.02 6.42 -0.19
CA PRO A 116 -6.42 7.13 -1.39
C PRO A 116 -6.22 8.63 -1.17
N SER A 117 -5.15 9.18 -1.72
CA SER A 117 -4.94 10.63 -1.70
C SER A 117 -5.78 11.27 -2.80
N LYS A 118 -6.77 12.09 -2.43
CA LYS A 118 -7.42 13.05 -3.34
C LYS A 118 -6.39 14.11 -3.71
N ALA A 119 -5.47 13.79 -4.62
CA ALA A 119 -4.56 14.79 -5.18
C ALA A 119 -5.14 15.35 -6.48
N ASP A 120 -5.65 16.57 -6.33
CA ASP A 120 -5.84 17.69 -7.25
C ASP A 120 -6.52 17.49 -8.62
N SER A 121 -7.73 18.08 -8.66
CA SER A 121 -8.45 18.66 -9.80
C SER A 121 -8.76 17.80 -11.04
N GLN A 122 -10.07 17.59 -11.19
CA GLN A 122 -10.86 17.33 -12.41
C GLN A 122 -11.00 15.86 -12.87
N THR A 123 -12.23 15.37 -12.61
CA THR A 123 -13.03 14.43 -13.43
C THR A 123 -12.59 12.98 -13.59
N ASP A 124 -12.15 12.30 -12.52
CA ASP A 124 -12.28 10.83 -12.49
C ASP A 124 -12.35 10.31 -11.05
N ASN A 125 -13.50 9.78 -10.65
CA ASN A 125 -13.79 9.28 -9.30
C ASN A 125 -13.11 7.91 -9.02
N SER A 126 -12.00 7.61 -9.71
CA SER A 126 -11.31 6.33 -9.60
C SER A 126 -10.31 6.36 -8.46
N PHE A 127 -10.52 5.51 -7.45
CA PHE A 127 -9.56 5.25 -6.39
C PHE A 127 -8.19 4.87 -6.98
N LYS A 128 -7.12 5.41 -6.39
CA LYS A 128 -5.74 5.07 -6.72
C LYS A 128 -4.99 4.69 -5.44
N TYR A 129 -4.30 3.56 -5.50
CA TYR A 129 -3.31 3.15 -4.52
C TYR A 129 -2.06 4.01 -4.72
N THR A 130 -1.46 4.46 -3.62
CA THR A 130 -0.21 5.23 -3.67
C THR A 130 0.72 4.75 -2.56
N CYS A 131 2.02 4.93 -2.70
CA CYS A 131 2.96 4.92 -1.58
C CYS A 131 4.14 5.85 -1.90
N LYS A 132 4.87 6.22 -0.85
CA LYS A 132 6.03 7.09 -0.92
C LYS A 132 7.19 6.45 -0.17
N TYR A 133 8.28 6.18 -0.87
CA TYR A 133 9.53 5.73 -0.28
C TYR A 133 10.49 6.90 -0.14
N GLU A 134 10.79 7.30 1.09
CA GLU A 134 11.86 8.24 1.35
C GLU A 134 13.22 7.60 1.06
N ILE A 135 14.09 8.33 0.35
CA ILE A 135 15.45 7.91 0.03
C ILE A 135 16.38 8.53 1.06
N LEU A 136 16.92 7.70 1.95
CA LEU A 136 17.74 8.10 3.11
C LEU A 136 19.17 8.55 2.73
N ILE A 137 19.44 8.71 1.44
CA ILE A 137 20.72 9.19 0.91
C ILE A 137 20.46 10.54 0.24
N LYS A 138 21.15 11.58 0.71
CA LYS A 138 21.12 12.89 0.04
C LYS A 138 21.76 12.77 -1.34
N ASN A 139 21.13 13.38 -2.35
CA ASN A 139 21.72 13.39 -3.68
C ASN A 139 22.97 14.27 -3.71
N SER A 140 24.11 13.68 -4.05
CA SER A 140 25.40 14.36 -4.19
C SER A 140 26.02 14.08 -5.55
N SER A 141 27.00 14.90 -5.95
CA SER A 141 27.76 14.73 -7.20
C SER A 141 28.50 13.41 -7.30
N ASP A 142 28.90 12.85 -6.16
CA ASP A 142 29.83 11.73 -6.09
C ASP A 142 29.11 10.39 -6.23
N PHE A 143 27.97 10.23 -5.54
CA PHE A 143 27.19 9.00 -5.58
C PHE A 143 26.02 9.06 -6.56
N GLN A 144 25.45 10.25 -6.79
CA GLN A 144 24.33 10.51 -7.72
C GLN A 144 23.15 9.55 -7.54
N VAL A 145 22.63 9.47 -6.31
CA VAL A 145 21.58 8.50 -5.94
C VAL A 145 20.34 8.62 -6.83
N SER A 146 19.94 9.83 -7.24
CA SER A 146 18.78 10.01 -8.11
C SER A 146 18.97 9.34 -9.48
N ARG A 147 20.17 9.41 -10.05
CA ARG A 147 20.52 8.72 -11.30
C ARG A 147 20.60 7.20 -11.13
N ARG A 148 21.02 6.70 -9.97
CA ARG A 148 21.02 5.26 -9.67
C ARG A 148 19.62 4.70 -9.52
N ILE A 149 18.71 5.44 -8.88
CA ILE A 149 17.31 5.05 -8.76
C ILE A 149 16.65 5.04 -10.15
N ILE A 150 16.72 6.12 -10.92
CA ILE A 150 16.10 6.19 -12.26
C ILE A 150 16.76 5.22 -13.26
N GLY A 151 18.07 5.07 -13.17
CA GLY A 151 18.90 4.32 -14.12
C GLY A 151 19.09 5.05 -15.45
N PRO A 152 20.06 4.61 -16.28
CA PRO A 152 20.30 5.21 -17.59
C PRO A 152 19.04 5.21 -18.45
N LYS A 153 18.64 6.39 -18.98
CA LYS A 153 17.42 6.56 -19.78
C LYS A 153 16.14 6.01 -19.12
N GLY A 154 16.07 6.03 -17.79
CA GLY A 154 14.93 5.53 -17.02
C GLY A 154 14.82 4.00 -17.00
N LYS A 155 15.92 3.27 -17.27
CA LYS A 155 15.92 1.80 -17.40
C LYS A 155 15.34 1.09 -16.17
N ASN A 156 15.61 1.58 -14.96
CA ASN A 156 15.10 0.92 -13.75
C ASN A 156 13.58 1.10 -13.63
N MET A 157 13.07 2.29 -13.89
CA MET A 157 11.62 2.56 -13.89
C MET A 157 10.90 1.70 -14.94
N LYS A 158 11.45 1.64 -16.17
CA LYS A 158 10.93 0.79 -17.25
C LYS A 158 10.94 -0.69 -16.86
N LYS A 159 12.01 -1.16 -16.22
CA LYS A 159 12.12 -2.55 -15.76
C LYS A 159 11.06 -2.90 -14.71
N ILE A 160 10.76 -2.01 -13.76
CA ILE A 160 9.68 -2.23 -12.79
C ILE A 160 8.34 -2.38 -13.52
N ILE A 161 8.05 -1.48 -14.47
CA ILE A 161 6.83 -1.50 -15.27
C ILE A 161 6.73 -2.81 -16.11
N GLU A 162 7.82 -3.23 -16.74
CA GLU A 162 7.90 -4.50 -17.48
C GLU A 162 7.70 -5.73 -16.58
N ASN A 163 8.22 -5.71 -15.34
CA ASN A 163 8.01 -6.80 -14.39
C ASN A 163 6.56 -6.89 -13.92
N CYS A 164 5.87 -5.76 -13.81
CA CYS A 164 4.42 -5.74 -13.53
C CYS A 164 3.63 -6.40 -14.66
N LEU A 165 3.98 -6.12 -15.92
CA LEU A 165 3.34 -6.73 -17.10
C LEU A 165 3.46 -8.25 -17.11
N LYS A 166 4.67 -8.76 -16.88
CA LYS A 166 4.95 -10.20 -16.98
C LYS A 166 4.21 -11.02 -15.93
N LYS A 167 3.97 -10.44 -14.75
CA LYS A 167 3.40 -11.15 -13.60
C LYS A 167 1.87 -11.25 -13.64
N LEU A 168 1.18 -10.34 -14.33
CA LEU A 168 -0.27 -10.15 -14.16
C LEU A 168 -1.10 -10.34 -15.44
N ASP A 169 -0.49 -10.78 -16.56
CA ASP A 169 -1.14 -10.95 -17.88
C ASP A 169 -2.10 -9.79 -18.26
N SER A 170 -1.76 -8.59 -17.78
CA SER A 170 -2.69 -7.47 -17.71
C SER A 170 -2.31 -6.43 -18.76
N LYS A 171 -3.16 -6.28 -19.78
CA LYS A 171 -3.06 -5.20 -20.80
C LYS A 171 -3.30 -3.79 -20.25
N ARG A 172 -3.49 -3.62 -18.93
CA ARG A 172 -3.87 -2.34 -18.28
C ARG A 172 -2.67 -1.61 -17.68
N LEU A 173 -1.66 -1.30 -18.51
CA LEU A 173 -0.42 -0.63 -18.09
C LEU A 173 -0.62 0.81 -17.61
N ASP A 174 -1.64 1.50 -18.12
CA ASP A 174 -1.91 2.91 -17.80
C ASP A 174 -2.27 3.14 -16.32
N SER A 175 -2.39 2.06 -15.56
CA SER A 175 -2.65 2.09 -14.13
C SER A 175 -1.41 2.52 -13.34
N VAL A 176 -0.19 2.06 -13.62
CA VAL A 176 0.98 2.28 -12.72
C VAL A 176 1.88 3.46 -13.11
N LYS A 177 2.24 4.28 -12.12
CA LYS A 177 3.14 5.44 -12.29
C LYS A 177 4.18 5.49 -11.19
N LEU A 178 5.43 5.68 -11.60
CA LEU A 178 6.60 5.86 -10.73
C LEU A 178 7.14 7.28 -10.92
N ARG A 179 7.37 8.01 -9.82
CA ARG A 179 7.86 9.40 -9.86
C ARG A 179 8.90 9.64 -8.78
N LEU A 180 10.10 10.04 -9.17
CA LEU A 180 11.11 10.53 -8.23
C LEU A 180 10.94 12.04 -8.06
N ARG A 181 10.82 12.50 -6.81
CA ARG A 181 10.51 13.89 -6.43
C ARG A 181 11.32 14.28 -5.19
N GLY A 182 11.19 15.54 -4.77
CA GLY A 182 11.93 16.09 -3.63
C GLY A 182 13.34 16.58 -4.02
N LEU A 183 14.08 16.99 -3.00
CA LEU A 183 15.39 17.64 -3.14
C LEU A 183 16.41 16.74 -3.85
N GLY A 184 17.00 17.26 -4.92
CA GLY A 184 17.99 16.57 -5.75
C GLY A 184 17.40 15.57 -6.75
N SER A 185 16.08 15.57 -6.95
CA SER A 185 15.42 14.68 -7.93
C SER A 185 15.60 15.15 -9.38
N GLY A 186 15.86 16.44 -9.61
CA GLY A 186 15.83 17.10 -10.92
C GLY A 186 14.41 17.44 -11.39
N PHE A 187 13.37 17.11 -10.63
CA PHE A 187 11.98 17.36 -11.01
C PHE A 187 11.49 18.69 -10.46
N LYS A 188 11.24 19.65 -11.37
CA LYS A 188 10.72 20.97 -11.05
C LYS A 188 9.20 21.01 -11.16
N GLU A 189 8.54 21.62 -10.19
CA GLU A 189 7.09 21.72 -10.10
C GLU A 189 6.60 23.02 -9.50
N GLY A 190 5.27 23.20 -9.50
CA GLY A 190 4.62 24.39 -8.98
C GLY A 190 4.80 25.64 -9.86
N PRO A 191 4.21 26.78 -9.42
CA PRO A 191 4.24 28.03 -10.19
C PRO A 191 5.65 28.62 -10.34
N PHE A 192 6.57 28.26 -9.44
CA PHE A 192 7.94 28.76 -9.44
C PHE A 192 8.92 27.85 -10.19
N ASN A 193 8.48 26.68 -10.67
CA ASN A 193 9.32 25.71 -11.40
C ASN A 193 10.59 25.32 -10.61
N GLU A 194 10.40 24.95 -9.36
CA GLU A 194 11.45 24.56 -8.41
C GLU A 194 11.22 23.13 -7.93
N GLU A 195 12.27 22.50 -7.41
CA GLU A 195 12.12 21.19 -6.77
C GLU A 195 11.34 21.33 -5.46
N SER A 196 10.60 20.29 -5.09
CA SER A 196 9.97 20.24 -3.77
C SER A 196 11.00 20.27 -2.65
N ASN A 197 10.69 21.01 -1.58
CA ASN A 197 11.49 21.07 -0.35
C ASN A 197 11.41 19.78 0.50
N GLU A 198 10.61 18.80 0.09
CA GLU A 198 10.58 17.49 0.74
C GLU A 198 11.89 16.70 0.51
N PRO A 199 12.26 15.79 1.44
CA PRO A 199 13.34 14.83 1.20
C PRO A 199 13.15 14.07 -0.11
N LEU A 200 14.25 13.65 -0.74
CA LEU A 200 14.22 12.85 -1.97
C LEU A 200 13.35 11.61 -1.75
N HIS A 201 12.36 11.38 -2.61
CA HIS A 201 11.44 10.26 -2.46
C HIS A 201 10.93 9.71 -3.79
N LEU A 202 10.62 8.41 -3.80
CA LEU A 202 10.01 7.71 -4.91
C LEU A 202 8.53 7.46 -4.62
N CYS A 203 7.66 8.06 -5.42
CA CYS A 203 6.22 7.80 -5.39
C CYS A 203 5.86 6.65 -6.33
N VAL A 204 5.06 5.70 -5.84
CA VAL A 204 4.40 4.67 -6.64
C VAL A 204 2.90 4.93 -6.58
N SER A 205 2.20 4.80 -7.71
CA SER A 205 0.74 4.86 -7.71
C SER A 205 0.14 3.92 -8.74
N SER A 206 -1.01 3.31 -8.44
CA SER A 206 -1.77 2.52 -9.40
C SER A 206 -3.27 2.58 -9.17
N LYS A 207 -4.09 2.41 -10.21
CA LYS A 207 -5.55 2.15 -10.06
C LYS A 207 -5.85 0.68 -9.73
N ASP A 208 -4.89 -0.21 -9.99
CA ASP A 208 -5.00 -1.66 -9.75
C ASP A 208 -4.10 -2.05 -8.57
N TYR A 209 -4.67 -2.77 -7.61
CA TYR A 209 -3.99 -3.17 -6.38
C TYR A 209 -2.90 -4.23 -6.61
N GLU A 210 -3.16 -5.23 -7.45
CA GLU A 210 -2.18 -6.29 -7.72
C GLU A 210 -0.95 -5.69 -8.43
N VAL A 211 -1.18 -4.79 -9.40
CA VAL A 211 -0.11 -4.04 -10.06
C VAL A 211 0.63 -3.13 -9.08
N PHE A 212 -0.10 -2.47 -8.18
CA PHE A 212 0.48 -1.62 -7.14
C PHE A 212 1.44 -2.40 -6.24
N ALA A 213 0.99 -3.55 -5.71
CA ALA A 213 1.76 -4.37 -4.80
C ALA A 213 3.05 -4.90 -5.46
N VAL A 214 2.96 -5.35 -6.72
CA VAL A 214 4.15 -5.78 -7.49
C VAL A 214 5.11 -4.61 -7.70
N ALA A 215 4.61 -3.43 -8.08
CA ALA A 215 5.45 -2.26 -8.30
C ALA A 215 6.17 -1.81 -7.02
N CYS A 216 5.50 -1.87 -5.87
CA CYS A 216 6.09 -1.60 -4.57
C CYS A 216 7.23 -2.58 -4.24
N ALA A 217 6.99 -3.89 -4.37
CA ALA A 217 8.02 -4.89 -4.10
C ALA A 217 9.26 -4.73 -5.00
N GLU A 218 9.06 -4.40 -6.28
CA GLU A 218 10.18 -4.13 -7.19
C GLU A 218 10.90 -2.80 -6.88
N ALA A 219 10.17 -1.78 -6.41
CA ALA A 219 10.74 -0.53 -5.94
C ALA A 219 11.58 -0.72 -4.67
N GLU A 220 11.10 -1.51 -3.70
CA GLU A 220 11.84 -1.85 -2.47
C GLU A 220 13.12 -2.60 -2.79
N LYS A 221 13.05 -3.56 -3.72
CA LYS A 221 14.23 -4.28 -4.20
C LYS A 221 15.25 -3.33 -4.84
N LEU A 222 14.79 -2.38 -5.66
CA LEU A 222 15.65 -1.38 -6.27
C LEU A 222 16.33 -0.50 -5.20
N ILE A 223 15.57 0.03 -4.24
CA ILE A 223 16.10 0.90 -3.19
C ILE A 223 17.11 0.15 -2.32
N SER A 224 16.81 -1.10 -1.94
CA SER A 224 17.72 -1.95 -1.15
C SER A 224 19.05 -2.20 -1.88
N ASN A 225 19.00 -2.41 -3.21
CA ASN A 225 20.21 -2.55 -4.02
C ASN A 225 21.02 -1.25 -4.03
N VAL A 226 20.37 -0.09 -4.17
CA VAL A 226 21.04 1.21 -4.13
C VAL A 226 21.68 1.47 -2.77
N TYR A 227 21.05 1.06 -1.66
CA TYR A 227 21.65 1.16 -0.32
C TYR A 227 22.87 0.26 -0.17
N THR A 228 22.82 -0.96 -0.74
CA THR A 228 23.99 -1.84 -0.79
C THR A 228 25.13 -1.25 -1.62
N GLU A 229 24.81 -0.64 -2.78
CA GLU A 229 25.79 0.10 -3.59
C GLU A 229 26.39 1.27 -2.83
N TYR A 230 25.59 1.95 -2.00
CA TYR A 230 26.05 3.07 -1.18
C TYR A 230 27.00 2.62 -0.08
N ASP A 231 26.72 1.52 0.60
CA ASP A 231 27.64 0.93 1.58
C ASP A 231 28.98 0.55 0.93
N ASN A 232 28.96 0.00 -0.28
CA ASN A 232 30.17 -0.30 -1.04
C ASN A 232 30.93 0.98 -1.46
N PHE A 233 30.19 2.02 -1.84
CA PHE A 233 30.76 3.33 -2.12
C PHE A 233 31.46 3.91 -0.88
N LEU A 234 30.82 3.87 0.29
CA LEU A 234 31.40 4.35 1.55
C LEU A 234 32.67 3.59 1.92
N LYS A 235 32.64 2.25 1.88
CA LYS A 235 33.83 1.42 2.13
C LYS A 235 35.00 1.77 1.21
N LYS A 236 34.73 1.95 -0.08
CA LYS A 236 35.77 2.31 -1.07
C LYS A 236 36.41 3.67 -0.78
N HIS A 237 35.70 4.57 -0.12
CA HIS A 237 36.21 5.89 0.28
C HIS A 237 36.70 5.93 1.73
N GLY A 238 36.86 4.76 2.38
CA GLY A 238 37.39 4.66 3.75
C GLY A 238 36.37 4.98 4.86
N PHE A 239 35.09 5.09 4.53
CA PHE A 239 34.02 5.32 5.50
C PHE A 239 33.37 4.01 5.96
N GLN A 240 32.76 4.04 7.15
CA GLN A 240 31.95 2.93 7.64
C GLN A 240 30.64 2.82 6.84
N PRO A 241 30.11 1.60 6.63
CA PRO A 241 28.83 1.39 5.97
C PRO A 241 27.69 2.06 6.74
N ALA A 242 26.75 2.67 6.03
CA ALA A 242 25.57 3.30 6.61
C ALA A 242 24.50 2.27 7.03
N ARG A 243 24.49 1.08 6.39
CA ARG A 243 23.54 -0.01 6.69
C ARG A 243 22.08 0.44 6.65
N LEU A 244 21.76 1.26 5.67
CA LEU A 244 20.42 1.81 5.49
C LEU A 244 19.43 0.69 5.13
N CYS A 245 18.23 0.78 5.69
CA CYS A 245 17.09 -0.05 5.35
C CYS A 245 15.88 0.83 5.00
N ILE A 246 14.91 0.25 4.31
CA ILE A 246 13.65 0.94 4.03
C ILE A 246 12.90 1.04 5.35
N THR A 247 12.68 2.27 5.82
CA THR A 247 11.96 2.49 7.06
C THR A 247 10.46 2.38 6.79
N THR A 248 9.81 1.45 7.48
CA THR A 248 8.38 1.51 7.77
C THR A 248 8.14 2.72 8.66
N MET A 249 7.88 3.88 8.06
CA MET A 249 7.31 4.97 8.85
C MET A 249 5.89 4.61 9.26
#